data_AF-A0A7X1X0X2-F1
#
_entry.id   AF-A0A7X1X0X2-F1
#
_cell.length_a   1.000
_cell.length_b   1.000
_cell.length_c   1.000
_cell.angle_alpha   90.00
_cell.angle_beta   90.00
_cell.angle_gamma   90.00
#
_symmetry.space_group_name_H-M   'P 1'
#
loop_
_entity.id
_entity.type
_entity.pdbx_description
1 polymer ?
#
loop_
_entity_poly.entity_id
_entity_poly.type
_entity_poly.pdbx_seq_one_letter_code
_entity_poly.pdbx_strand_id
1 'polypeptide(L)'
;MSERSISTQRLLRAGLTLVVVVAAGFLVSALWRAYVVAPWTRDGRVSAQIVRIAPEVSGTVAEVSVADDQYVKRGEVLYRIDNASFALALA
;
A
#
# COMPACT_ATOMS: atom_id res chain seq x y z
N MET A 1 -56.67 1.08 -38.10
CA MET A 1 -55.87 1.71 -37.04
C MET A 1 -55.60 0.62 -36.00
N SER A 2 -54.49 -0.11 -36.14
CA SER A 2 -54.21 -1.33 -35.36
C SER A 2 -53.34 -0.97 -34.17
N GLU A 3 -53.94 -0.87 -32.99
CA GLU A 3 -53.23 -0.68 -31.74
C GLU A 3 -52.43 -1.94 -31.44
N ARG A 4 -51.11 -1.86 -31.64
CA ARG A 4 -50.17 -2.93 -31.26
C ARG A 4 -50.11 -3.00 -29.73
N SER A 5 -51.00 -3.79 -29.13
CA SER A 5 -50.86 -4.22 -27.74
C SER A 5 -49.58 -5.05 -27.61
N ILE A 6 -48.50 -4.42 -27.17
CA ILE A 6 -47.25 -5.11 -26.87
C ILE A 6 -47.54 -5.97 -25.63
N SER A 7 -47.68 -7.28 -25.84
CA SER A 7 -47.92 -8.25 -24.77
C SER A 7 -46.96 -8.02 -23.60
N THR A 8 -47.52 -7.83 -22.40
CA THR A 8 -46.78 -7.59 -21.14
C THR A 8 -45.70 -8.65 -20.89
N GLN A 9 -45.92 -9.89 -21.33
CA GLN A 9 -44.91 -10.95 -21.27
C GLN A 9 -43.69 -10.69 -22.15
N ARG A 10 -43.87 -10.06 -23.32
CA ARG A 10 -42.77 -9.67 -24.21
C ARG A 10 -41.97 -8.52 -23.59
N LEU A 11 -42.64 -7.55 -22.97
CA LEU A 11 -41.96 -6.45 -22.26
C LEU A 11 -41.17 -6.97 -21.05
N LEU A 12 -41.72 -7.90 -20.27
CA LEU A 12 -41.03 -8.53 -19.14
C LEU A 12 -39.80 -9.33 -19.60
N ARG A 13 -39.95 -10.14 -20.65
CA ARG A 13 -38.82 -10.90 -21.22
C ARG A 13 -37.74 -9.98 -21.77
N ALA A 14 -38.12 -8.95 -22.53
CA ALA A 14 -37.18 -7.97 -23.06
C ALA A 14 -36.47 -7.19 -21.93
N GLY A 15 -37.19 -6.81 -20.87
CA GLY A 15 -36.62 -6.18 -19.69
C GLY A 15 -35.62 -7.08 -18.97
N LEU A 16 -35.96 -8.35 -18.76
CA LEU A 16 -35.06 -9.33 -18.15
C LEU A 16 -33.79 -9.53 -19.01
N THR A 17 -33.95 -9.70 -20.32
CA THR A 17 -32.81 -9.83 -21.23
C THR A 17 -31.93 -8.59 -21.19
N LEU A 18 -32.51 -7.38 -21.16
CA LEU A 18 -31.77 -6.13 -21.06
C LEU A 18 -30.96 -6.05 -19.75
N VAL A 19 -31.56 -6.41 -18.62
CA VAL A 19 -30.87 -6.43 -17.32
C VAL A 19 -29.69 -7.40 -17.36
N VAL A 20 -29.88 -8.61 -17.90
CA VAL A 20 -28.81 -9.60 -18.03
C VAL A 20 -27.68 -9.08 -18.92
N VAL A 21 -27.99 -8.43 -20.04
CA VAL A 21 -26.99 -7.84 -20.95
C VAL A 21 -26.19 -6.73 -20.27
N VAL A 22 -26.86 -5.85 -19.52
CA VAL A 22 -26.20 -4.77 -18.77
C VAL A 22 -25.29 -5.35 -17.68
N ALA A 23 -25.77 -6.33 -16.93
CA ALA A 23 -24.98 -7.00 -15.89
C ALA A 23 -23.75 -7.71 -16.49
N ALA A 24 -23.90 -8.41 -17.62
CA ALA A 24 -22.80 -9.03 -18.33
C ALA A 24 -21.76 -8.00 -18.79
N GLY A 25 -22.21 -6.88 -19.37
CA GLY A 25 -21.32 -5.78 -19.77
C GLY A 25 -20.54 -5.19 -18.60
N PHE A 26 -21.19 -5.00 -17.45
CA PHE A 26 -20.54 -4.54 -16.23
C PHE A 26 -19.46 -5.52 -15.75
N LEU A 27 -19.78 -6.83 -15.71
CA LEU A 27 -18.83 -7.87 -15.29
C LEU A 27 -17.62 -7.96 -16.21
N VAL A 28 -17.83 -7.94 -17.53
CA VAL A 28 -16.73 -7.91 -18.51
C VAL A 28 -15.84 -6.69 -18.31
N SER A 29 -16.44 -5.51 -18.09
CA SER A 29 -15.71 -4.27 -17.85
C SER A 29 -14.89 -4.32 -16.55
N ALA A 30 -15.45 -4.89 -15.48
CA ALA A 30 -14.76 -5.07 -14.21
C ALA A 30 -13.57 -6.04 -14.35
N LEU A 31 -13.77 -7.16 -15.06
CA LEU A 31 -12.73 -8.15 -15.30
C LEU A 31 -11.59 -7.58 -16.14
N TRP A 32 -11.94 -6.83 -17.19
CA TRP A 32 -10.94 -6.15 -18.02
C TRP A 32 -10.08 -5.18 -17.21
N ARG A 33 -10.71 -4.38 -16.32
CA ARG A 33 -9.96 -3.50 -15.42
C ARG A 33 -9.02 -4.26 -14.50
N ALA A 34 -9.49 -5.35 -13.90
CA ALA A 34 -8.71 -6.12 -12.93
C ALA A 34 -7.54 -6.89 -13.54
N TYR A 35 -7.69 -7.38 -14.78
CA TYR A 35 -6.69 -8.26 -15.41
C TYR A 35 -5.83 -7.60 -16.48
N VAL A 36 -6.35 -6.58 -17.17
CA VAL A 36 -5.66 -5.95 -18.31
C VAL A 36 -5.15 -4.56 -17.96
N VAL A 37 -5.96 -3.76 -17.27
CA VAL A 37 -5.61 -2.36 -16.96
C VAL A 37 -4.81 -2.25 -15.67
N ALA A 38 -5.13 -3.04 -14.65
CA ALA A 38 -4.42 -3.04 -13.40
C ALA A 38 -2.99 -3.58 -13.63
N PRO A 39 -1.94 -2.76 -13.40
CA PRO A 39 -0.58 -3.22 -13.55
C PRO A 39 -0.28 -4.22 -12.44
N TRP A 40 0.00 -5.46 -12.82
CA TRP A 40 0.51 -6.48 -11.91
C TRP A 40 1.96 -6.77 -12.27
N THR A 41 2.83 -6.78 -11.27
CA THR A 41 4.21 -7.21 -11.44
C THR A 41 4.65 -7.95 -10.19
N ARG A 42 5.38 -9.05 -10.39
CA ARG A 42 6.07 -9.75 -9.29
C ARG A 42 7.34 -9.01 -8.86
N ASP A 43 7.78 -8.03 -9.65
CA ASP A 43 9.02 -7.28 -9.46
C ASP A 43 8.80 -5.89 -8.85
N GLY A 44 7.72 -5.73 -8.08
CA GLY A 44 7.47 -4.50 -7.34
C GLY A 44 8.64 -4.20 -6.40
N ARG A 45 9.29 -3.04 -6.59
CA ARG A 45 10.38 -2.58 -5.73
C ARG A 45 9.96 -1.30 -5.02
N VAL A 46 10.09 -1.29 -3.69
CA VAL A 46 9.92 -0.07 -2.88
C VAL A 46 11.28 0.60 -2.76
N SER A 47 11.34 1.89 -3.05
CA SER A 47 12.53 2.72 -2.84
C SER A 47 12.32 3.63 -1.64
N ALA A 48 13.30 3.70 -0.76
CA ALA A 48 13.32 4.59 0.39
C ALA A 48 14.68 5.27 0.48
N GLN A 49 14.72 6.47 1.05
CA GLN A 49 15.96 7.14 1.37
C GLN A 49 16.56 6.51 2.62
N ILE A 50 17.71 5.85 2.48
CA ILE A 50 18.43 5.25 3.60
C ILE A 50 19.52 6.21 4.02
N VAL A 51 19.39 6.76 5.24
CA VAL A 51 20.42 7.60 5.85
C VAL A 51 21.16 6.76 6.88
N ARG A 52 22.49 6.63 6.73
CA ARG A 52 23.34 5.98 7.73
C ARG A 52 23.71 7.01 8.80
N ILE A 53 23.45 6.68 10.06
CA ILE A 53 23.74 7.54 11.20
C ILE A 53 24.98 6.98 11.90
N ALA A 54 25.96 7.84 12.13
CA ALA A 54 27.16 7.54 12.90
C ALA A 54 27.32 8.58 14.02
N PRO A 55 27.92 8.21 15.16
CA PRO A 55 28.23 9.18 16.18
C PRO A 55 29.39 10.07 15.72
N GLU A 56 29.43 11.31 16.19
CA GLU A 56 30.55 12.24 15.89
C GLU A 56 31.86 11.81 16.55
N VAL A 57 31.79 10.90 17.53
CA VAL A 57 32.92 10.44 18.31
C VAL A 57 33.01 8.92 18.33
N SER A 58 34.23 8.39 18.35
CA SER A 58 34.49 6.96 18.48
C SER A 58 34.25 6.50 19.92
N GLY A 59 33.64 5.33 20.10
CA GLY A 59 33.48 4.69 21.40
C GLY A 59 32.66 3.41 21.33
N THR A 60 32.61 2.68 22.44
CA THR A 60 31.84 1.44 22.57
C THR A 60 30.36 1.76 22.69
N VAL A 61 29.48 1.02 22.00
CA VAL A 61 28.03 1.17 22.18
C VAL A 61 27.63 0.58 23.54
N ALA A 62 27.08 1.40 24.43
CA ALA A 62 26.63 0.99 25.76
C ALA A 62 25.21 0.39 25.72
N GLU A 63 24.33 0.98 24.93
CA GLU A 63 22.93 0.54 24.81
C GLU A 63 22.36 0.93 23.45
N VAL A 64 21.47 0.08 22.91
CA VAL A 64 20.61 0.40 21.76
C VAL A 64 19.18 0.54 22.28
N SER A 65 18.60 1.74 22.15
CA SER A 65 17.29 2.07 22.73
C SER A 65 16.12 1.87 21.76
N VAL A 66 16.38 1.27 20.59
CA VAL A 66 15.37 1.01 19.55
C VAL A 66 15.42 -0.45 19.09
N ALA A 67 14.28 -0.98 18.66
CA ALA A 67 14.18 -2.28 18.01
C ALA A 67 14.28 -2.16 16.48
N ASP A 68 14.48 -3.30 15.81
CA ASP A 68 14.48 -3.38 14.36
C ASP A 68 13.14 -2.90 13.78
N ASP A 69 13.20 -2.17 12.66
CA ASP A 69 12.06 -1.54 11.98
C ASP A 69 11.16 -0.62 12.86
N GLN A 70 11.63 -0.22 14.04
CA GLN A 70 10.88 0.70 14.91
C GLN A 70 10.71 2.07 14.23
N TYR A 71 9.47 2.55 14.21
CA TYR A 71 9.18 3.92 13.79
C TYR A 71 9.67 4.91 14.85
N VAL A 72 10.61 5.78 14.48
CA VAL A 72 11.23 6.77 15.37
C VAL A 72 10.92 8.19 14.94
N LYS A 73 10.91 9.12 15.89
CA LYS A 73 10.73 10.56 15.63
C LYS A 73 12.06 11.30 15.71
N ARG A 74 12.12 12.47 15.09
CA ARG A 74 13.29 13.36 15.21
C ARG A 74 13.57 13.67 16.68
N GLY A 75 14.81 13.51 17.10
CA GLY A 75 15.27 13.76 18.47
C GLY A 75 15.19 12.53 19.38
N GLU A 76 14.66 11.42 18.90
CA GLU A 76 14.65 10.15 19.64
C GLU A 76 16.05 9.53 19.64
N VAL A 77 16.47 9.01 20.81
CA VAL A 77 17.80 8.43 21.01
C VAL A 77 17.81 7.01 20.44
N LEU A 78 18.69 6.77 19.47
CA LEU A 78 18.82 5.45 18.84
C LEU A 78 19.75 4.52 19.64
N TYR A 79 20.90 5.03 20.07
CA TYR A 79 21.87 4.30 20.88
C TYR A 79 22.73 5.28 21.68
N ARG A 80 23.40 4.76 22.72
CA ARG A 80 24.32 5.52 23.58
C ARG A 80 25.73 4.97 23.48
N ILE A 81 26.72 5.87 23.45
CA ILE A 81 28.14 5.53 23.52
C ILE A 81 28.60 5.55 24.98
N ASP A 82 29.42 4.57 25.36
CA ASP A 82 30.07 4.49 26.68
C ASP A 82 30.98 5.70 26.90
N ASN A 83 30.76 6.41 28.00
CA ASN A 83 31.45 7.65 28.33
C ASN A 83 32.68 7.45 29.21
N ALA A 84 33.02 6.22 29.63
CA ALA A 84 34.14 5.97 30.56
C ALA A 84 35.46 6.57 30.06
N SER A 85 35.81 6.35 28.79
CA SER A 85 37.02 6.91 28.19
C SER A 85 37.00 8.45 28.10
N PHE A 86 35.83 9.05 27.87
CA PHE A 86 35.67 10.51 27.82
C PHE A 86 35.80 11.13 29.21
N ALA A 87 35.22 10.50 30.24
CA ALA A 87 35.32 10.96 31.62
C ALA A 87 36.77 10.93 32.13
N LEU A 88 37.54 9.90 31.76
CA LEU A 88 38.97 9.80 32.10
C LEU A 88 39.82 10.88 31.42
N ALA A 89 39.49 11.26 30.18
CA ALA A 89 40.25 12.28 29.43
C ALA A 89 40.00 13.73 29.91
N LEU A 90 38.94 13.94 30.68
CA LEU A 90 38.53 15.26 31.20
C LEU A 90 38.92 15.50 32.67
N ALA A 91 39.41 14.47 33.36
CA ALA A 91 39.88 14.53 34.75
C ALA A 91 41.33 15.01 34.83
#